data_AF-A0A7J6VGD0-F1
#
_entry.id   AF-A0A7J6VGD0-F1
#
_cell.length_a   1.000
_cell.length_b   1.000
_cell.length_c   1.000
_cell.angle_alpha   90.00
_cell.angle_beta   90.00
_cell.angle_gamma   90.00
#
_symmetry.space_group_name_H-M   'P 1'
#
loop_
_entity.id
_entity.type
_entity.pdbx_description
1 polymer ?
#
loop_
_entity_poly.entity_id
_entity_poly.type
_entity_poly.pdbx_seq_one_letter_code
_entity_poly.pdbx_strand_id
1 'polypeptide(L)'
;MLKHPDHHLDDFEGNVLAKKFGAAIISLEHRYYGKSSPFKSSTTENLRYLSSKQALFDLAVFRQYYQNSLNAKLNRSDVENPWFVFGVSYSGALSAWFRLKFPHLTCGSLASSAVVLAVYNFTEFDKQIGVSAGPDCKATLQEITKLVENELFTDKKAVKALFGAAELKNDADFLYLLADAAVTAFQYGNPDILCTPLVEAKKGGKDLV
;
A
#
# COMPACT_ATOMS: atom_id res chain seq x y z
N MET A 1 -21.04 -17.09 -10.40
CA MET A 1 -20.97 -15.71 -10.93
C MET A 1 -21.65 -14.83 -9.90
N LEU A 2 -20.88 -14.22 -8.99
CA LEU A 2 -21.34 -13.25 -8.00
C LEU A 2 -20.27 -12.15 -8.01
N LYS A 3 -20.60 -11.00 -8.60
CA LYS A 3 -19.78 -9.78 -8.56
C LYS A 3 -20.19 -9.00 -7.31
N HIS A 4 -19.28 -8.84 -6.35
CA HIS A 4 -19.36 -7.78 -5.36
C HIS A 4 -18.61 -6.55 -5.91
N PRO A 5 -19.05 -5.30 -5.66
CA PRO A 5 -18.62 -4.15 -6.45
C PRO A 5 -17.36 -3.41 -5.94
N ASP A 6 -16.69 -3.85 -4.87
CA ASP A 6 -15.66 -3.03 -4.20
C ASP A 6 -14.24 -3.64 -4.22
N HIS A 7 -13.77 -4.08 -5.40
CA HIS A 7 -12.37 -4.45 -5.59
C HIS A 7 -11.78 -3.73 -6.81
N HIS A 8 -11.15 -2.58 -6.57
CA HIS A 8 -10.35 -1.83 -7.55
C HIS A 8 -9.16 -2.63 -8.15
N LEU A 9 -8.89 -3.84 -7.66
CA LEU A 9 -7.89 -4.76 -8.23
C LEU A 9 -8.42 -5.58 -9.42
N ASP A 10 -9.73 -5.62 -9.64
CA ASP A 10 -10.31 -6.42 -10.71
C ASP A 10 -10.01 -5.82 -12.10
N ASP A 11 -9.66 -4.54 -12.23
CA ASP A 11 -9.94 -3.87 -13.51
C ASP A 11 -8.79 -3.54 -14.46
N PHE A 12 -7.56 -4.07 -14.36
CA PHE A 12 -6.63 -3.84 -15.50
C PHE A 12 -5.70 -4.98 -15.97
N GLU A 13 -5.02 -5.73 -15.10
CA GLU A 13 -4.03 -6.72 -15.59
C GLU A 13 -4.44 -8.18 -15.37
N GLY A 14 -4.87 -8.53 -14.15
CA GLY A 14 -5.23 -9.91 -13.81
C GLY A 14 -6.40 -10.43 -14.66
N ASN A 15 -7.44 -9.63 -14.86
CA ASN A 15 -8.59 -9.98 -15.69
C ASN A 15 -8.26 -10.12 -17.18
N VAL A 16 -7.37 -9.27 -17.70
CA VAL A 16 -6.94 -9.35 -19.11
C VAL A 16 -6.14 -10.63 -19.36
N LEU A 17 -5.18 -10.93 -18.48
CA LEU A 17 -4.37 -12.15 -18.57
C LEU A 17 -5.23 -13.39 -18.36
N ALA A 18 -6.12 -13.39 -17.37
CA ALA A 18 -7.02 -14.50 -17.13
C ALA A 18 -7.91 -14.82 -18.34
N LYS A 19 -8.50 -13.81 -18.98
CA LYS A 19 -9.27 -14.00 -20.23
C LYS A 19 -8.41 -14.56 -21.35
N LYS A 20 -7.19 -14.02 -21.55
CA LYS A 20 -6.26 -14.46 -22.59
C LYS A 20 -5.85 -15.92 -22.43
N PHE A 21 -5.63 -16.38 -21.20
CA PHE A 21 -5.17 -17.73 -20.90
C PHE A 21 -6.30 -18.70 -20.50
N GLY A 22 -7.56 -18.25 -20.50
CA GLY A 22 -8.69 -19.05 -20.01
C GLY A 22 -8.53 -19.46 -18.54
N ALA A 23 -7.85 -18.64 -17.73
CA ALA A 23 -7.51 -18.95 -16.35
C ALA A 23 -8.60 -18.51 -15.37
N ALA A 24 -8.69 -19.22 -14.25
CA ALA A 24 -9.48 -18.79 -13.11
C ALA A 24 -8.73 -17.70 -12.32
N ILE A 25 -9.48 -16.75 -11.75
CA ILE A 25 -8.94 -15.75 -10.81
C ILE A 25 -9.42 -16.09 -9.42
N ILE A 26 -8.48 -16.06 -8.48
CA ILE A 26 -8.72 -16.36 -7.08
C ILE A 26 -8.10 -15.24 -6.26
N SER A 27 -8.94 -14.51 -5.53
CA SER A 27 -8.50 -13.53 -4.55
C SER A 27 -8.55 -14.16 -3.17
N LEU A 28 -7.42 -14.18 -2.47
CA LEU A 28 -7.31 -14.74 -1.13
C LEU A 28 -7.14 -13.60 -0.11
N GLU A 29 -7.98 -13.61 0.91
CA GLU A 29 -7.90 -12.65 2.00
C GLU A 29 -6.77 -13.02 2.96
N HIS A 30 -5.97 -12.02 3.33
CA HIS A 30 -4.79 -12.21 4.18
C HIS A 30 -5.20 -12.46 5.63
N ARG A 31 -4.46 -13.33 6.35
CA ARG A 31 -4.66 -13.54 7.80
C ARG A 31 -4.72 -12.21 8.56
N TYR A 32 -5.64 -12.09 9.50
CA TYR A 32 -5.96 -10.90 10.31
C TYR A 32 -6.59 -9.71 9.57
N TYR A 33 -6.91 -9.85 8.28
CA TYR A 33 -7.65 -8.82 7.53
C TYR A 33 -9.06 -9.33 7.20
N GLY A 34 -10.02 -8.41 7.17
CA GLY A 34 -11.42 -8.73 6.84
C GLY A 34 -12.02 -9.76 7.79
N LYS A 35 -12.52 -10.87 7.22
CA LYS A 35 -13.12 -11.99 7.94
C LYS A 35 -12.12 -13.10 8.26
N SER A 36 -10.90 -13.01 7.74
CA SER A 36 -9.87 -14.05 7.81
C SER A 36 -8.99 -13.88 9.05
N SER A 37 -9.59 -13.98 10.23
CA SER A 37 -8.85 -13.93 11.50
C SER A 37 -8.88 -15.27 12.24
N PRO A 38 -7.72 -15.80 12.68
CA PRO A 38 -7.69 -17.01 13.51
C PRO A 38 -8.24 -16.79 14.92
N PHE A 39 -8.36 -15.53 15.37
CA PHE A 39 -8.85 -15.17 16.70
C PHE A 39 -9.97 -14.13 16.62
N LYS A 40 -10.83 -14.10 17.65
CA LYS A 40 -11.92 -13.12 17.76
C LYS A 40 -11.44 -11.72 18.15
N SER A 41 -10.26 -11.61 18.75
CA SER A 41 -9.69 -10.34 19.23
C SER A 41 -8.24 -10.16 18.81
N SER A 42 -7.84 -8.92 18.57
CA SER A 42 -6.48 -8.54 18.12
C SER A 42 -5.60 -8.12 19.30
N THR A 43 -5.47 -8.98 20.32
CA THR A 43 -4.52 -8.75 21.42
C THR A 43 -3.07 -8.95 20.92
N THR A 44 -2.08 -8.35 21.59
CA THR A 44 -0.66 -8.54 21.25
C THR A 44 -0.26 -10.02 21.20
N GLU A 45 -0.77 -10.83 22.13
CA GLU A 45 -0.55 -12.27 22.13
C GLU A 45 -1.12 -12.92 20.87
N ASN A 46 -2.35 -12.58 20.48
CA ASN A 46 -2.98 -13.12 19.27
C ASN A 46 -2.27 -12.65 18.01
N LEU A 47 -1.72 -11.43 17.98
CA LEU A 47 -0.99 -10.89 16.83
C LEU A 47 0.39 -11.54 16.60
N ARG A 48 0.87 -12.41 17.51
CA ARG A 48 2.14 -13.15 17.30
C ARG A 48 2.17 -14.00 16.04
N TYR A 49 1.01 -14.35 15.47
CA TYR A 49 0.93 -15.10 14.21
C TYR A 49 0.66 -14.21 12.98
N LEU A 50 0.57 -12.89 13.14
CA LEU A 50 0.52 -11.94 12.04
C LEU A 50 1.95 -11.69 11.54
N SER A 51 2.37 -12.46 10.54
CA SER A 51 3.66 -12.26 9.87
C SER A 51 3.57 -12.62 8.40
N SER A 52 4.41 -11.98 7.58
CA SER A 52 4.53 -12.31 6.16
C SER A 52 4.92 -13.77 5.93
N LYS A 53 5.85 -14.31 6.74
CA LYS A 53 6.23 -15.73 6.70
C LYS A 53 4.99 -16.63 6.82
N GLN A 54 4.17 -16.38 7.82
CA GLN A 54 2.99 -17.19 8.06
C GLN A 54 1.90 -17.00 6.98
N ALA A 55 1.78 -15.81 6.41
CA ALA A 55 0.89 -15.56 5.26
C ALA A 55 1.34 -16.31 3.99
N LEU A 56 2.65 -16.44 3.76
CA LEU A 56 3.19 -17.24 2.65
C LEU A 56 2.86 -18.74 2.82
N PHE A 57 2.88 -19.26 4.05
CA PHE A 57 2.44 -20.62 4.32
C PHE A 57 0.94 -20.82 4.12
N ASP A 58 0.11 -19.83 4.46
CA ASP A 58 -1.33 -19.89 4.13
C ASP A 58 -1.55 -19.98 2.63
N LEU A 59 -0.82 -19.19 1.83
CA LEU A 59 -0.89 -19.25 0.37
C LEU A 59 -0.52 -20.65 -0.16
N ALA A 60 0.54 -21.27 0.38
CA ALA A 60 0.98 -22.61 -0.03
C ALA A 60 -0.09 -23.67 0.29
N VAL A 61 -0.62 -23.65 1.52
CA VAL A 61 -1.66 -24.60 1.97
C VAL A 61 -2.96 -24.40 1.19
N PHE A 62 -3.39 -23.15 1.02
CA PHE A 62 -4.59 -22.81 0.26
C PHE A 62 -4.49 -23.28 -1.19
N ARG A 63 -3.36 -22.99 -1.86
CA ARG A 63 -3.11 -23.41 -3.24
C ARG A 63 -3.23 -24.92 -3.39
N GLN A 64 -2.58 -25.69 -2.50
CA GLN A 64 -2.65 -27.16 -2.54
C GLN A 64 -4.08 -27.66 -2.30
N TYR A 65 -4.76 -27.10 -1.30
CA TYR A 65 -6.15 -27.41 -0.99
C TYR A 65 -7.06 -27.15 -2.20
N TYR A 66 -6.93 -25.99 -2.83
CA TYR A 66 -7.77 -25.59 -3.95
C TYR A 66 -7.50 -26.44 -5.20
N GLN A 67 -6.23 -26.74 -5.49
CA GLN A 67 -5.85 -27.65 -6.57
C GLN A 67 -6.50 -29.04 -6.39
N ASN A 68 -6.41 -29.60 -5.18
CA ASN A 68 -7.01 -30.91 -4.87
C ASN A 68 -8.54 -30.87 -4.98
N SER A 69 -9.16 -29.80 -4.46
CA SER A 69 -10.60 -29.59 -4.54
C SER A 69 -11.09 -29.47 -5.99
N LEU A 70 -10.36 -28.76 -6.85
CA LEU A 70 -10.65 -28.68 -8.28
C LEU A 70 -10.53 -30.02 -8.99
N ASN A 71 -9.47 -30.77 -8.73
CA ASN A 71 -9.27 -32.10 -9.30
C ASN A 71 -10.41 -33.05 -8.92
N ALA A 72 -10.77 -33.09 -7.63
CA ALA A 72 -11.89 -33.89 -7.14
C ALA A 72 -13.22 -33.48 -7.81
N LYS A 73 -13.49 -32.17 -7.90
CA LYS A 73 -14.71 -31.64 -8.53
C LYS A 73 -14.80 -31.96 -10.02
N LEU A 74 -13.67 -32.05 -10.70
CA LEU A 74 -13.59 -32.31 -12.15
C LEU A 74 -13.32 -33.78 -12.49
N ASN A 75 -13.32 -34.69 -11.50
CA ASN A 75 -12.96 -36.10 -11.65
C ASN A 75 -11.61 -36.31 -12.36
N ARG A 76 -10.61 -35.49 -12.01
CA ARG A 76 -9.23 -35.58 -12.51
C ARG A 76 -8.33 -36.14 -11.41
N SER A 77 -7.38 -36.99 -11.80
CA SER A 77 -6.34 -37.52 -10.91
C SER A 77 -4.98 -36.97 -11.35
N ASP A 78 -4.17 -36.54 -10.39
CA ASP A 78 -2.78 -36.12 -10.59
C ASP A 78 -2.54 -35.01 -11.63
N VAL A 79 -3.55 -34.18 -11.87
CA VAL A 79 -3.42 -32.98 -12.72
C VAL A 79 -2.91 -31.81 -11.88
N GLU A 80 -1.92 -31.10 -12.41
CA GLU A 80 -1.37 -29.89 -11.80
C GLU A 80 -1.63 -28.68 -12.71
N ASN A 81 -2.38 -27.69 -12.22
CA ASN A 81 -2.61 -26.47 -12.99
C ASN A 81 -1.42 -25.51 -12.82
N PRO A 82 -1.06 -24.70 -13.83
CA PRO A 82 -0.10 -23.62 -13.65
C PRO A 82 -0.70 -22.51 -12.77
N TRP A 83 0.03 -22.10 -11.73
CA TRP A 83 -0.37 -21.00 -10.85
C TRP A 83 0.54 -19.79 -11.05
N PHE A 84 -0.07 -18.65 -11.36
CA PHE A 84 0.63 -17.37 -11.50
C PHE A 84 0.11 -16.42 -10.42
N VAL A 85 1.01 -15.81 -9.65
CA VAL A 85 0.64 -15.01 -8.48
C VAL A 85 0.76 -13.52 -8.78
N PHE A 86 -0.23 -12.74 -8.35
CA PHE A 86 -0.27 -11.30 -8.54
C PHE A 86 -0.29 -10.60 -7.19
N GLY A 87 0.26 -9.39 -7.15
CA GLY A 87 0.13 -8.52 -5.99
C GLY A 87 0.65 -7.12 -6.26
N VAL A 88 0.19 -6.15 -5.46
CA VAL A 88 0.61 -4.75 -5.48
C VAL A 88 1.02 -4.28 -4.09
N SER A 89 2.01 -3.41 -3.97
CA SER A 89 2.48 -2.91 -2.67
C SER A 89 2.92 -4.07 -1.77
N TYR A 90 2.41 -4.17 -0.53
CA TYR A 90 2.71 -5.29 0.37
C TYR A 90 2.34 -6.66 -0.23
N SER A 91 1.19 -6.78 -0.91
CA SER A 91 0.84 -8.05 -1.57
C SER A 91 1.72 -8.33 -2.78
N GLY A 92 2.30 -7.30 -3.40
CA GLY A 92 3.37 -7.44 -4.40
C GLY A 92 4.63 -8.05 -3.80
N ALA A 93 5.01 -7.64 -2.59
CA ALA A 93 6.11 -8.27 -1.86
C ALA A 93 5.80 -9.73 -1.54
N LEU A 94 4.58 -10.05 -1.09
CA LEU A 94 4.14 -11.43 -0.90
C LEU A 94 4.17 -12.24 -2.19
N SER A 95 3.75 -11.66 -3.32
CA SER A 95 3.79 -12.29 -4.65
C SER A 95 5.22 -12.68 -5.06
N ALA A 96 6.18 -11.75 -4.89
CA ALA A 96 7.60 -12.01 -5.14
C ALA A 96 8.17 -13.08 -4.19
N TRP A 97 7.93 -12.94 -2.89
CA TRP A 97 8.45 -13.86 -1.88
C TRP A 97 7.84 -15.25 -1.98
N PHE A 98 6.57 -15.37 -2.37
CA PHE A 98 5.92 -16.67 -2.58
C PHE A 98 6.56 -17.42 -3.74
N ARG A 99 6.78 -16.75 -4.88
CA ARG A 99 7.53 -17.33 -6.00
C ARG A 99 8.94 -17.75 -5.59
N LEU A 100 9.64 -16.92 -4.80
CA LEU A 100 10.99 -17.18 -4.33
C LEU A 100 11.07 -18.40 -3.39
N LYS A 101 10.13 -18.51 -2.43
CA LYS A 101 10.14 -19.54 -1.38
C LYS A 101 9.48 -20.85 -1.80
N PHE A 102 8.48 -20.78 -2.69
CA PHE A 102 7.73 -21.93 -3.18
C PHE A 102 7.75 -22.00 -4.72
N PRO A 103 8.94 -22.05 -5.35
CA PRO A 103 9.03 -22.05 -6.81
C PRO A 103 8.43 -23.32 -7.45
N HIS A 104 8.23 -24.38 -6.67
CA HIS A 104 7.57 -25.62 -7.11
C HIS A 104 6.04 -25.50 -7.13
N LEU A 105 5.44 -24.47 -6.51
CA LEU A 105 3.98 -24.30 -6.45
C LEU A 105 3.43 -23.30 -7.48
N THR A 106 4.30 -22.54 -8.14
CA THR A 106 3.95 -21.45 -9.06
C THR A 106 4.77 -21.52 -10.34
N CYS A 107 4.21 -21.10 -11.48
CA CYS A 107 4.97 -20.93 -12.72
C CYS A 107 5.57 -19.52 -12.86
N GLY A 108 5.05 -18.53 -12.13
CA GLY A 108 5.55 -17.17 -12.14
C GLY A 108 4.81 -16.25 -11.18
N SER A 109 5.27 -15.01 -11.11
CA SER A 109 4.58 -13.97 -10.34
C SER A 109 4.76 -12.58 -10.96
N LEU A 110 3.78 -11.71 -10.69
CA LEU A 110 3.83 -10.27 -10.96
C LEU A 110 3.78 -9.56 -9.60
N ALA A 111 4.80 -8.75 -9.35
CA ALA A 111 5.01 -8.03 -8.11
C ALA A 111 5.04 -6.52 -8.42
N SER A 112 3.87 -5.90 -8.50
CA SER A 112 3.72 -4.50 -8.89
C SER A 112 3.98 -3.57 -7.70
N SER A 113 4.79 -2.52 -7.89
CA SER A 113 5.17 -1.56 -6.84
C SER A 113 5.53 -2.24 -5.51
N ALA A 114 6.23 -3.38 -5.60
CA ALA A 114 6.37 -4.30 -4.49
C ALA A 114 7.41 -3.81 -3.48
N VAL A 115 6.99 -3.67 -2.22
CA VAL A 115 7.88 -3.29 -1.10
C VAL A 115 8.69 -4.50 -0.59
N VAL A 116 9.49 -5.10 -1.49
CA VAL A 116 10.27 -6.33 -1.20
C VAL A 116 11.36 -6.14 -0.16
N LEU A 117 11.78 -4.89 0.07
CA LEU A 117 12.72 -4.49 1.11
C LEU A 117 11.97 -3.60 2.10
N ALA A 118 11.83 -4.08 3.34
CA ALA A 118 11.29 -3.29 4.43
C ALA A 118 12.40 -2.40 5.01
N VAL A 119 12.22 -1.08 4.90
CA VAL A 119 13.15 -0.08 5.42
C VAL A 119 12.46 0.65 6.57
N TYR A 120 13.08 0.64 7.76
CA TYR A 120 12.47 1.25 8.95
C TYR A 120 12.45 2.78 8.87
N ASN A 121 13.58 3.38 8.49
CA ASN A 121 13.70 4.82 8.28
C ASN A 121 13.92 5.10 6.79
N PHE A 122 12.84 5.30 6.05
CA PHE A 122 12.86 5.32 4.58
C PHE A 122 12.79 6.74 4.01
N THR A 123 13.77 7.57 4.34
CA THR A 123 13.84 8.97 3.89
C THR A 123 13.90 9.13 2.36
N GLU A 124 14.30 8.08 1.64
CA GLU A 124 14.35 8.03 0.19
C GLU A 124 12.97 8.18 -0.44
N PHE A 125 11.91 7.79 0.26
CA PHE A 125 10.53 8.01 -0.18
C PHE A 125 10.27 9.52 -0.35
N ASP A 126 10.47 10.31 0.70
CA ASP A 126 10.27 11.77 0.68
C ASP A 126 11.21 12.47 -0.30
N LYS A 127 12.46 12.01 -0.42
CA LYS A 127 13.40 12.51 -1.43
C LYS A 127 12.85 12.32 -2.83
N GLN A 128 12.30 11.14 -3.13
CA GLN A 128 11.71 10.85 -4.43
C GLN A 128 10.44 11.67 -4.68
N ILE A 129 9.61 11.91 -3.66
CA ILE A 129 8.48 12.84 -3.78
C ILE A 129 8.96 14.24 -4.14
N GLY A 130 10.02 14.74 -3.49
CA GLY A 130 10.62 16.01 -3.83
C GLY A 130 11.14 16.09 -5.27
N VAL A 131 11.65 14.99 -5.82
CA VAL A 131 12.02 14.91 -7.25
C VAL A 131 10.76 14.99 -8.13
N SER A 132 9.72 14.22 -7.81
CA SER A 132 8.46 14.20 -8.56
C SER A 132 7.70 15.53 -8.51
N ALA A 133 7.84 16.30 -7.43
CA ALA A 133 7.24 17.63 -7.27
C ALA A 133 7.84 18.68 -8.21
N GLY A 134 9.05 18.45 -8.71
CA GLY A 134 9.80 19.48 -9.42
C GLY A 134 10.32 20.59 -8.51
N PRO A 135 11.22 21.44 -9.03
CA PRO A 135 12.00 22.37 -8.21
C PRO A 135 11.15 23.41 -7.47
N ASP A 136 10.18 24.02 -8.15
CA ASP A 136 9.35 25.08 -7.59
C ASP A 136 8.46 24.55 -6.44
N CYS A 137 7.69 23.49 -6.70
CA CYS A 137 6.80 22.93 -5.68
C CYS A 137 7.58 22.35 -4.51
N LYS A 138 8.69 21.65 -4.76
CA LYS A 138 9.59 21.18 -3.71
C LYS A 138 10.06 22.32 -2.81
N ALA A 139 10.54 23.42 -3.39
CA ALA A 139 11.02 24.57 -2.63
C ALA A 139 9.89 25.23 -1.82
N THR A 140 8.67 25.28 -2.36
CA THR A 140 7.49 25.77 -1.63
C THR A 140 7.12 24.87 -0.47
N LEU A 141 7.08 23.55 -0.67
CA LEU A 141 6.78 22.59 0.40
C LEU A 141 7.80 22.67 1.53
N GLN A 142 9.09 22.77 1.20
CA GLN A 142 10.16 22.93 2.21
C GLN A 142 10.04 24.26 2.98
N GLU A 143 9.58 25.33 2.33
CA GLU A 143 9.34 26.61 2.98
C GLU A 143 8.14 26.54 3.94
N ILE A 144 7.03 25.91 3.52
CA ILE A 144 5.88 25.64 4.38
C ILE A 144 6.32 24.85 5.62
N THR A 145 7.07 23.76 5.45
CA THR A 145 7.57 22.99 6.59
C THR A 145 8.37 23.86 7.56
N LYS A 146 9.27 24.70 7.05
CA LYS A 146 10.08 25.60 7.88
C LYS A 146 9.23 26.64 8.63
N LEU A 147 8.22 27.20 7.97
CA LEU A 147 7.30 28.17 8.59
C LEU A 147 6.49 27.51 9.70
N VAL A 148 5.91 26.34 9.44
CA VAL A 148 5.18 25.55 10.43
C VAL A 148 6.06 25.17 11.61
N GLU A 149 7.30 24.72 11.38
CA GLU A 149 8.27 24.43 12.44
C GLU A 149 8.54 25.66 13.32
N ASN A 150 8.69 26.85 12.73
CA ASN A 150 8.88 28.08 13.49
C ASN A 150 7.65 28.45 14.33
N GLU A 151 6.45 28.33 13.77
CA GLU A 151 5.21 28.63 14.48
C GLU A 151 4.89 27.64 15.61
N LEU A 152 5.36 26.39 15.49
CA LEU A 152 5.30 25.44 16.59
C LEU A 152 6.12 25.91 17.80
N PHE A 153 7.09 26.82 17.67
CA PHE A 153 7.76 27.39 18.84
C PHE A 153 6.98 28.53 19.50
N THR A 154 6.07 29.18 18.77
CA THR A 154 5.33 30.36 19.25
C THR A 154 3.92 30.01 19.72
N ASP A 155 3.09 29.42 18.85
CA ASP A 155 1.72 29.03 19.16
C ASP A 155 1.35 27.70 18.49
N LYS A 156 1.74 26.61 19.15
CA LYS A 156 1.45 25.23 18.74
C LYS A 156 -0.02 24.97 18.50
N LYS A 157 -0.90 25.60 19.28
CA LYS A 157 -2.33 25.31 19.21
C LYS A 157 -2.94 25.99 17.98
N ALA A 158 -2.56 27.23 17.72
CA ALA A 158 -2.99 27.97 16.53
C ALA A 158 -2.51 27.27 15.25
N VAL A 159 -1.21 27.00 15.12
CA VAL A 159 -0.68 26.39 13.88
C VAL A 159 -1.29 25.02 13.61
N LYS A 160 -1.45 24.16 14.63
CA LYS A 160 -2.11 22.86 14.45
C LYS A 160 -3.58 22.99 14.07
N ALA A 161 -4.27 24.03 14.54
CA ALA A 161 -5.66 24.27 14.19
C ALA A 161 -5.84 24.64 12.71
N LEU A 162 -4.87 25.33 12.09
CA LEU A 162 -4.89 25.67 10.66
C LEU A 162 -4.99 24.42 9.77
N PHE A 163 -4.39 23.31 10.21
CA PHE A 163 -4.41 22.02 9.52
C PHE A 163 -5.47 21.06 10.06
N GLY A 164 -6.41 21.53 10.89
CA GLY A 164 -7.43 20.67 11.50
C GLY A 164 -6.89 19.63 12.48
N ALA A 165 -5.69 19.86 13.02
CA ALA A 165 -4.92 18.92 13.84
C ALA A 165 -4.73 19.38 15.29
N ALA A 166 -5.58 20.27 15.80
CA ALA A 166 -5.45 20.88 17.14
C ALA A 166 -5.44 19.86 18.30
N GLU A 167 -5.97 18.65 18.09
CA GLU A 167 -5.97 17.57 19.09
C GLU A 167 -4.63 16.81 19.17
N LEU A 168 -3.73 16.97 18.18
CA LEU A 168 -2.43 16.33 18.19
C LEU A 168 -1.51 16.95 19.24
N LYS A 169 -1.23 16.20 20.29
CA LYS A 169 -0.37 16.63 21.41
C LYS A 169 1.11 16.59 21.04
N ASN A 170 1.53 15.56 20.30
CA ASN A 170 2.91 15.39 19.87
C ASN A 170 3.18 16.25 18.63
N ASP A 171 4.28 17.01 18.65
CA ASP A 171 4.67 17.85 17.51
C ASP A 171 5.23 17.01 16.36
N ALA A 172 5.88 15.89 16.66
CA ALA A 172 6.37 14.96 15.64
C ALA A 172 5.22 14.30 14.87
N ASP A 173 4.12 13.94 15.55
CA ASP A 173 2.93 13.38 14.89
C ASP A 173 2.27 14.42 13.97
N PHE A 174 2.28 15.70 14.37
CA PHE A 174 1.76 16.79 13.55
C PHE A 174 2.64 17.06 12.31
N LEU A 175 3.97 17.08 12.48
CA LEU A 175 4.90 17.24 11.36
C LEU A 175 4.84 16.04 10.40
N TYR A 176 4.64 14.83 10.93
CA TYR A 176 4.38 13.64 10.12
C TYR A 176 3.08 13.80 9.31
N LEU A 177 1.99 14.25 9.94
CA LEU A 177 0.73 14.53 9.24
C LEU A 177 0.90 15.57 8.12
N LEU A 178 1.64 16.65 8.37
CA LEU A 178 1.91 17.68 7.37
C LEU A 178 2.65 17.10 6.15
N ALA A 179 3.70 16.32 6.40
CA ALA A 179 4.47 15.67 5.34
C ALA A 179 3.61 14.65 4.56
N ASP A 180 2.90 13.77 5.25
CA ASP A 180 2.09 12.70 4.65
C ASP A 180 0.91 13.26 3.82
N ALA A 181 0.28 14.34 4.28
CA ALA A 181 -0.76 15.05 3.55
C ALA A 181 -0.25 15.59 2.21
N ALA A 182 0.96 16.17 2.19
CA ALA A 182 1.59 16.64 0.95
C ALA A 182 1.95 15.46 0.03
N VAL A 183 2.54 14.39 0.57
CA VAL A 183 2.97 13.22 -0.20
C VAL A 183 1.79 12.48 -0.85
N THR A 184 0.63 12.45 -0.19
CA THR A 184 -0.60 11.80 -0.70
C THR A 184 -0.96 12.27 -2.11
N ALA A 185 -0.82 13.58 -2.40
CA ALA A 185 -1.11 14.13 -3.72
C ALA A 185 -0.24 13.49 -4.83
N PHE A 186 1.02 13.19 -4.53
CA PHE A 186 1.93 12.54 -5.47
C PHE A 186 1.69 11.05 -5.57
N GLN A 187 1.51 10.38 -4.42
CA GLN A 187 1.33 8.93 -4.36
C GLN A 187 0.12 8.47 -5.18
N TYR A 188 -0.94 9.27 -5.18
CA TYR A 188 -2.18 8.97 -5.92
C TYR A 188 -2.32 9.75 -7.23
N GLY A 189 -1.23 10.34 -7.74
CA GLY A 189 -1.18 10.88 -9.10
C GLY A 189 -1.93 12.19 -9.33
N ASN A 190 -2.10 13.01 -8.28
CA ASN A 190 -2.76 14.32 -8.33
C ASN A 190 -1.85 15.47 -7.84
N PRO A 191 -0.58 15.57 -8.29
CA PRO A 191 0.35 16.57 -7.77
C PRO A 191 -0.12 18.00 -8.03
N ASP A 192 -0.83 18.24 -9.14
CA ASP A 192 -1.25 19.59 -9.54
C ASP A 192 -2.28 20.21 -8.59
N ILE A 193 -3.09 19.39 -7.93
CA ILE A 193 -4.07 19.84 -6.93
C ILE A 193 -3.36 20.50 -5.74
N LEU A 194 -2.17 20.01 -5.40
CA LEU A 194 -1.36 20.55 -4.32
C LEU A 194 -0.39 21.63 -4.82
N CYS A 195 0.39 21.33 -5.85
CA CYS A 195 1.51 22.15 -6.26
C CYS A 195 1.11 23.47 -6.91
N THR A 196 0.10 23.46 -7.79
CA THR A 196 -0.32 24.66 -8.51
C THR A 196 -0.71 25.80 -7.57
N PRO A 197 -1.68 25.62 -6.64
CA PRO A 197 -2.09 26.71 -5.76
C PRO A 197 -0.98 27.16 -4.81
N LEU A 198 -0.13 26.25 -4.32
CA LEU A 198 0.96 26.59 -3.42
C LEU A 198 2.05 27.41 -4.10
N VAL A 199 2.47 27.02 -5.31
CA VAL A 199 3.47 27.75 -6.08
C VAL A 199 2.95 29.13 -6.49
N GLU A 200 1.68 29.24 -6.86
CA GLU A 200 1.04 30.53 -7.16
C GLU A 200 0.95 31.43 -5.91
N ALA A 201 0.58 30.87 -4.75
CA ALA A 201 0.56 31.61 -3.48
C ALA A 201 1.94 32.17 -3.13
N LYS A 202 2.99 31.35 -3.26
CA LYS A 202 4.37 31.77 -3.03
C LYS A 202 4.81 32.87 -4.01
N LYS A 203 4.55 32.70 -5.32
CA LYS A 203 4.89 33.71 -6.33
C LYS A 203 4.13 35.01 -6.14
N GLY A 204 2.91 34.94 -5.61
CA GLY A 204 2.08 36.08 -5.26
C GLY A 204 2.43 36.75 -3.92
N GLY A 205 3.43 36.25 -3.18
CA GLY A 205 3.82 36.79 -1.87
C GLY A 205 2.75 36.64 -0.80
N LYS A 206 1.87 35.65 -0.92
CA LYS A 206 0.86 35.33 0.10
C LYS A 206 1.52 34.59 1.26
N ASP A 207 0.86 34.66 2.42
CA ASP A 207 1.20 33.77 3.52
C ASP A 207 0.94 32.31 3.11
N LEU A 208 1.88 31.44 3.48
CA LEU A 208 1.86 30.01 3.14
C LEU A 208 1.43 29.14 4.32
N VAL A 209 1.33 29.71 5.52
CA VAL A 209 0.83 29.05 6.74
C VAL A 209 -0.28 29.90 7.32
#